data_AF-A0A0V0GIV6-F1
#
_entry.id   AF-A0A0V0GIV6-F1
#
_cell.length_a   1.000
_cell.length_b   1.000
_cell.length_c   1.000
_cell.angle_alpha   90.00
_cell.angle_beta   90.00
_cell.angle_gamma   90.00
#
_symmetry.space_group_name_H-M   'P 1'
#
loop_
_entity.id
_entity.type
_entity.pdbx_description
1 polymer ?
#
loop_
_entity_poly.entity_id
_entity_poly.type
_entity_poly.pdbx_seq_one_letter_code
_entity_poly.pdbx_strand_id
1 'polypeptide(L)'
;FLLHVFLSQSHYEFISQNDQDKSWRVRYMVANQLYELCEAVGPETIRTNLVPAYVRLLRDNEAEVRIAAAGKATKFSQILSPELSIQHILPCVKELSSDSSQHVRSALASVIMGMVPVLGKDATIE
;
A
#
# COMPACT_ATOMS: atom_id res chain seq x y z
N PHE A 1 -13.18 -23.61 6.39
CA PHE A 1 -11.91 -23.67 5.65
C PHE A 1 -12.09 -23.33 4.18
N LEU A 2 -12.84 -24.12 3.39
CA LEU A 2 -13.06 -23.85 1.95
C LEU A 2 -13.73 -22.50 1.62
N LEU A 3 -14.72 -22.07 2.40
CA LEU A 3 -15.41 -20.78 2.18
C LEU A 3 -14.47 -19.57 2.35
N HIS A 4 -13.56 -19.63 3.33
CA HIS A 4 -12.57 -18.57 3.58
C HIS A 4 -11.55 -18.48 2.44
N VAL A 5 -11.06 -19.62 1.95
CA VAL A 5 -10.14 -19.68 0.81
C VAL A 5 -10.78 -19.11 -0.45
N PHE A 6 -12.05 -19.43 -0.70
CA PHE A 6 -12.79 -18.93 -1.87
C PHE A 6 -13.03 -17.41 -1.81
N LEU A 7 -13.40 -16.89 -0.62
CA LEU A 7 -13.59 -15.46 -0.41
C LEU A 7 -12.29 -14.66 -0.58
N SER A 8 -11.17 -15.17 -0.08
CA SER A 8 -9.85 -14.54 -0.28
C SER A 8 -9.46 -14.48 -1.76
N GLN A 9 -9.74 -15.55 -2.52
CA GLN A 9 -9.47 -15.60 -3.95
C GLN A 9 -10.34 -14.60 -4.74
N SER A 10 -11.64 -14.51 -4.45
CA SER A 10 -12.52 -13.56 -5.12
C SER A 10 -12.19 -12.10 -4.80
N HIS A 11 -11.79 -11.81 -3.56
CA HIS A 11 -11.36 -10.46 -3.17
C HIS A 11 -10.03 -10.08 -3.83
N TYR A 12 -9.10 -11.04 -3.97
CA TYR A 12 -7.86 -10.85 -4.70
C TYR A 12 -8.12 -10.51 -6.17
N GLU A 13 -8.98 -11.28 -6.85
CA GLU A 13 -9.34 -11.01 -8.24
C GLU A 13 -9.97 -9.61 -8.38
N PHE A 14 -10.89 -9.25 -7.48
CA PHE A 14 -11.49 -7.91 -7.46
C PHE A 14 -10.41 -6.82 -7.35
N ILE A 15 -9.48 -6.93 -6.40
CA ILE A 15 -8.42 -5.92 -6.22
C ILE A 15 -7.48 -5.86 -7.43
N SER A 16 -7.11 -7.01 -8.00
CA SER A 16 -6.23 -7.07 -9.17
C SER A 16 -6.84 -6.46 -10.43
N GLN A 17 -8.18 -6.44 -10.53
CA GLN A 17 -8.90 -5.91 -11.68
C GLN A 17 -9.26 -4.43 -11.53
N ASN A 18 -9.32 -3.91 -10.31
CA ASN A 18 -9.95 -2.62 -10.01
C ASN A 18 -9.01 -1.56 -9.41
N ASP A 19 -7.73 -1.86 -9.20
CA ASP A 19 -6.75 -0.87 -8.73
C ASP A 19 -6.47 0.25 -9.75
N GLN A 20 -6.86 0.06 -11.01
CA GLN A 20 -6.84 1.07 -12.07
C GLN A 20 -8.24 1.41 -12.61
N ASP A 21 -9.30 1.15 -11.82
CA ASP A 21 -10.66 1.46 -12.24
C ASP A 21 -10.81 2.96 -12.56
N LYS A 22 -11.66 3.31 -13.53
CA LYS A 22 -11.90 4.71 -13.91
C LYS A 22 -12.46 5.54 -12.75
N SER A 23 -13.24 4.91 -11.87
CA SER A 23 -13.79 5.51 -10.68
C SER A 23 -12.77 5.53 -9.56
N TRP A 24 -12.36 6.72 -9.15
CA TRP A 24 -11.47 6.90 -8.01
C TRP A 24 -12.05 6.33 -6.70
N ARG A 25 -13.39 6.27 -6.57
CA ARG A 25 -14.04 5.67 -5.39
C ARG A 25 -13.79 4.17 -5.31
N VAL A 26 -13.75 3.49 -6.46
CA VAL A 26 -13.41 2.06 -6.51
C VAL A 26 -11.94 1.89 -6.13
N ARG A 27 -11.03 2.68 -6.68
CA ARG A 27 -9.61 2.64 -6.31
C ARG A 27 -9.37 2.98 -4.83
N TYR A 28 -10.13 3.93 -4.28
CA TYR A 28 -10.15 4.26 -2.85
C TYR A 28 -10.58 3.07 -1.99
N MET A 29 -11.61 2.33 -2.41
CA MET A 29 -12.03 1.09 -1.72
C MET A 29 -10.92 0.04 -1.79
N VAL A 30 -10.29 -0.13 -2.96
CA VAL A 30 -9.13 -1.02 -3.12
C VAL A 30 -8.00 -0.63 -2.16
N ALA A 31 -7.62 0.64 -2.08
CA ALA A 31 -6.60 1.13 -1.13
C ALA A 31 -6.98 0.89 0.34
N ASN A 32 -8.27 0.80 0.66
CA ASN A 32 -8.72 0.46 2.00
C ASN A 32 -8.64 -1.03 2.32
N GLN A 33 -8.85 -1.90 1.34
CA GLN A 33 -8.94 -3.34 1.53
C GLN A 33 -7.64 -4.09 1.19
N LEU A 34 -6.71 -3.46 0.47
CA LEU A 34 -5.50 -4.12 -0.04
C LEU A 34 -4.60 -4.71 1.06
N TYR A 35 -4.58 -4.09 2.25
CA TYR A 35 -3.85 -4.63 3.39
C TYR A 35 -4.44 -5.94 3.92
N GLU A 36 -5.78 -6.05 4.00
CA GLU A 36 -6.47 -7.24 4.51
C GLU A 36 -6.21 -8.46 3.61
N LEU A 37 -6.01 -8.22 2.31
CA LEU A 37 -5.62 -9.28 1.38
C LEU A 37 -4.21 -9.82 1.62
N CYS A 38 -3.28 -8.98 2.06
CA CYS A 38 -1.90 -9.42 2.26
C CYS A 38 -1.79 -10.52 3.33
N GLU A 39 -2.66 -10.53 4.33
CA GLU A 39 -2.71 -11.61 5.33
C GLU A 39 -3.32 -12.90 4.76
N ALA A 40 -4.10 -12.80 3.67
CA ALA A 40 -4.86 -13.89 3.09
C ALA A 40 -4.18 -14.54 1.86
N VAL A 41 -3.18 -13.89 1.27
CA VAL A 41 -2.47 -14.38 0.07
C VAL A 41 -1.03 -14.77 0.38
N GLY A 42 -0.44 -15.63 -0.46
CA GLY A 42 0.95 -16.07 -0.29
C GLY A 42 1.96 -14.96 -0.62
N PRO A 43 3.19 -15.03 -0.06
CA PRO A 43 4.23 -13.99 -0.23
C PRO A 43 4.61 -13.74 -1.69
N GLU A 44 4.53 -14.76 -2.54
CA GLU A 44 4.78 -14.62 -3.98
C GLU A 44 3.76 -13.68 -4.63
N THR A 45 2.47 -13.87 -4.34
CA THR A 45 1.37 -13.04 -4.83
C THR A 45 1.48 -11.59 -4.35
N ILE A 46 1.93 -11.40 -3.10
CA ILE A 46 2.18 -10.05 -2.57
C ILE A 46 3.23 -9.36 -3.43
N ARG A 47 4.36 -10.02 -3.68
CA ARG A 47 5.47 -9.48 -4.46
C ARG A 47 5.09 -9.20 -5.92
N THR A 48 4.45 -10.14 -6.60
CA THR A 48 4.20 -10.03 -8.05
C THR A 48 3.02 -9.14 -8.40
N ASN A 49 2.03 -9.00 -7.52
CA ASN A 49 0.77 -8.31 -7.83
C ASN A 49 0.48 -7.15 -6.87
N LEU A 50 0.54 -7.40 -5.55
CA LEU A 50 0.09 -6.40 -4.58
C LEU A 50 1.08 -5.25 -4.42
N VAL A 51 2.39 -5.50 -4.45
CA VAL A 51 3.41 -4.43 -4.41
C VAL A 51 3.24 -3.46 -5.58
N PRO A 52 3.17 -3.90 -6.86
CA PRO A 52 2.89 -3.00 -7.98
C PRO A 52 1.56 -2.25 -7.86
N ALA A 53 0.49 -2.91 -7.40
CA ALA A 53 -0.81 -2.27 -7.20
C ALA A 53 -0.74 -1.19 -6.12
N TYR A 54 -0.09 -1.48 -5.01
CA TYR A 54 0.03 -0.51 -3.91
C TYR A 54 0.88 0.70 -4.30
N VAL A 55 1.97 0.50 -5.05
CA VAL A 55 2.76 1.61 -5.62
C VAL A 55 1.91 2.51 -6.51
N ARG A 56 1.00 1.95 -7.33
CA ARG A 56 0.07 2.74 -8.14
C ARG A 56 -0.88 3.56 -7.27
N LEU A 57 -1.43 2.98 -6.21
CA LEU A 57 -2.34 3.67 -5.30
C LEU A 57 -1.65 4.80 -4.51
N LEU A 58 -0.39 4.60 -4.12
CA LEU A 58 0.43 5.65 -3.49
C LEU A 58 0.72 6.82 -4.45
N ARG A 59 0.71 6.56 -5.76
CA ARG A 59 0.93 7.56 -6.83
C ARG A 59 -0.34 7.91 -7.60
N ASP A 60 -1.51 7.63 -7.02
CA ASP A 60 -2.78 7.86 -7.68
C ASP A 60 -2.97 9.35 -7.99
N ASN A 61 -3.67 9.69 -9.08
CA ASN A 61 -3.92 11.09 -9.43
C ASN A 61 -4.87 11.77 -8.42
N GLU A 62 -5.74 11.01 -7.77
CA GLU A 62 -6.71 11.52 -6.79
C GLU A 62 -6.16 11.51 -5.37
N ALA A 63 -6.23 12.67 -4.71
CA ALA A 63 -5.67 12.84 -3.36
C ALA A 63 -6.32 11.92 -2.32
N GLU A 64 -7.63 11.66 -2.40
CA GLU A 64 -8.35 10.76 -1.49
C GLU A 64 -7.81 9.32 -1.55
N VAL A 65 -7.44 8.85 -2.75
CA VAL A 65 -6.83 7.52 -2.92
C VAL A 65 -5.45 7.50 -2.27
N ARG A 66 -4.64 8.54 -2.52
CA ARG A 66 -3.31 8.67 -1.89
C ARG A 66 -3.38 8.78 -0.37
N ILE A 67 -4.36 9.49 0.19
CA ILE A 67 -4.61 9.57 1.65
C ILE A 67 -4.87 8.17 2.21
N ALA A 68 -5.79 7.41 1.58
CA ALA A 68 -6.15 6.07 2.03
C ALA A 68 -4.97 5.09 1.95
N ALA A 69 -4.16 5.18 0.90
CA ALA A 69 -2.96 4.39 0.72
C ALA A 69 -1.87 4.79 1.73
N ALA A 70 -1.51 6.08 1.82
CA ALA A 70 -0.48 6.59 2.71
C ALA A 70 -0.74 6.24 4.18
N GLY A 71 -2.00 6.32 4.64
CA GLY A 71 -2.40 5.93 5.99
C GLY A 71 -2.21 4.43 6.32
N LYS A 72 -1.86 3.59 5.34
CA LYS A 72 -1.54 2.17 5.53
C LYS A 72 -0.10 1.81 5.18
N ALA A 73 0.73 2.77 4.77
CA ALA A 73 2.08 2.52 4.25
C ALA A 73 2.93 1.69 5.22
N THR A 74 2.89 2.04 6.50
CA THR A 74 3.58 1.32 7.56
C THR A 74 3.15 -0.13 7.69
N LYS A 75 1.84 -0.38 7.75
CA LYS A 75 1.30 -1.74 7.91
C LYS A 75 1.63 -2.60 6.70
N PHE A 76 1.54 -2.03 5.50
CA PHE A 76 1.91 -2.74 4.27
C PHE A 76 3.41 -3.08 4.27
N SER A 77 4.27 -2.13 4.60
CA SER A 77 5.72 -2.36 4.68
C SER A 77 6.13 -3.41 5.70
N GLN A 78 5.41 -3.55 6.81
CA GLN A 78 5.67 -4.58 7.82
C GLN A 78 5.42 -6.01 7.33
N ILE A 79 4.61 -6.19 6.27
CA ILE A 79 4.37 -7.50 5.66
C ILE A 79 5.47 -7.85 4.64
N LEU A 80 6.08 -6.83 4.03
CA LEU A 80 7.12 -7.01 3.04
C LEU A 80 8.46 -7.34 3.70
N SER A 81 9.37 -7.94 2.92
CA SER A 81 10.78 -7.94 3.31
C SER A 81 11.33 -6.50 3.31
N PRO A 82 12.33 -6.20 4.14
CA PRO A 82 13.00 -4.89 4.15
C PRO A 82 13.46 -4.44 2.76
N GLU A 83 13.98 -5.37 1.95
CA GLU A 83 14.48 -5.10 0.60
C GLU A 83 13.37 -4.60 -0.32
N LEU A 84 12.20 -5.25 -0.31
CA LEU A 84 11.05 -4.83 -1.12
C LEU A 84 10.49 -3.48 -0.63
N SER A 85 10.45 -3.26 0.69
CA SER A 85 10.04 -1.98 1.27
C SER A 85 10.97 -0.84 0.85
N ILE A 86 12.28 -1.03 0.93
CA ILE A 86 13.29 -0.03 0.54
C ILE A 86 13.24 0.21 -0.97
N GLN A 87 13.12 -0.85 -1.78
CA GLN A 87 13.14 -0.73 -3.24
C GLN A 87 11.89 -0.07 -3.81
N HIS A 88 10.70 -0.36 -3.27
CA HIS A 88 9.44 0.01 -3.89
C HIS A 88 8.60 1.01 -3.08
N ILE A 89 8.58 0.88 -1.75
CA ILE A 89 7.68 1.67 -0.90
C ILE A 89 8.35 2.96 -0.45
N LEU A 90 9.61 2.90 -0.02
CA LEU A 90 10.37 4.06 0.46
C LEU A 90 10.42 5.22 -0.56
N PRO A 91 10.63 5.00 -1.87
CA PRO A 91 10.58 6.09 -2.85
C PRO A 91 9.22 6.79 -2.90
N CYS A 92 8.13 6.01 -2.83
CA CYS A 92 6.77 6.56 -2.83
C CYS A 92 6.50 7.38 -1.56
N VAL A 93 7.00 6.92 -0.41
CA VAL A 93 6.91 7.64 0.86
C VAL A 93 7.66 8.98 0.81
N LYS A 94 8.88 9.00 0.23
CA LYS A 94 9.65 10.24 0.02
C LYS A 94 8.92 11.21 -0.92
N GLU A 95 8.23 10.72 -1.95
CA GLU A 95 7.39 11.55 -2.82
C GLU A 95 6.20 12.13 -2.04
N LEU A 96 5.50 11.29 -1.26
CA LEU A 96 4.31 11.67 -0.50
C LEU A 96 4.58 12.67 0.62
N SER A 97 5.80 12.71 1.19
CA SER A 97 6.16 13.72 2.19
C SER A 97 6.15 15.15 1.63
N SER A 98 6.26 15.29 0.31
CA SER A 98 6.19 16.56 -0.42
C SER A 98 4.93 16.66 -1.29
N ASP A 99 3.90 15.85 -1.02
CA ASP A 99 2.66 15.84 -1.80
C ASP A 99 1.99 17.22 -1.81
N SER A 100 1.35 17.58 -2.91
CA SER A 100 0.64 18.86 -3.05
C SER A 100 -0.52 19.00 -2.05
N SER A 101 -1.18 17.90 -1.70
CA SER A 101 -2.26 17.86 -0.72
C SER A 101 -1.72 17.79 0.71
N GLN A 102 -2.09 18.77 1.53
CA GLN A 102 -1.76 18.75 2.97
C GLN A 102 -2.34 17.52 3.68
N HIS A 103 -3.50 17.02 3.25
CA HIS A 103 -4.16 15.88 3.87
C HIS A 103 -3.38 14.58 3.60
N VAL A 104 -2.77 14.45 2.42
CA VAL A 104 -1.86 13.34 2.11
C VAL A 104 -0.64 13.38 3.03
N ARG A 105 0.00 14.56 3.14
CA ARG A 105 1.16 14.74 4.03
C ARG A 105 0.82 14.42 5.49
N SER A 106 -0.34 14.88 5.98
CA SER A 106 -0.82 14.55 7.33
C SER A 106 -1.10 13.06 7.52
N ALA A 107 -1.70 12.39 6.54
CA ALA A 107 -1.96 10.96 6.59
C ALA A 107 -0.65 10.16 6.69
N LEU A 108 0.35 10.50 5.87
CA LEU A 108 1.66 9.87 5.95
C LEU A 108 2.34 10.14 7.30
N ALA A 109 2.35 11.39 7.75
CA ALA A 109 2.97 11.78 9.02
C ALA A 109 2.40 11.01 10.22
N SER A 110 1.12 10.63 10.16
CA SER A 110 0.47 9.88 11.24
C SER A 110 0.99 8.44 11.39
N VAL A 111 1.64 7.88 10.37
CA VAL A 111 2.08 6.47 10.37
C VAL A 111 3.58 6.28 10.17
N ILE A 112 4.28 7.25 9.59
CA ILE A 112 5.65 7.10 9.08
C ILE A 112 6.67 6.62 10.12
N MET A 113 6.52 7.02 11.39
CA MET A 113 7.42 6.59 12.47
C MET A 113 7.46 5.07 12.65
N GLY A 114 6.37 4.37 12.34
CA GLY A 114 6.31 2.91 12.43
C GLY A 114 7.03 2.18 11.29
N MET A 115 7.52 2.89 10.27
CA MET A 115 8.34 2.30 9.20
C MET A 115 9.82 2.15 9.60
N VAL A 116 10.28 2.88 10.63
CA VAL A 116 11.68 2.86 11.09
C VAL A 116 12.20 1.45 11.39
N PRO A 117 11.45 0.56 12.08
CA PRO A 117 11.91 -0.81 12.33
C PRO A 117 12.02 -1.67 11.06
N VAL A 118 11.29 -1.33 10.00
CA VAL A 118 11.28 -2.09 8.73
C VAL A 118 12.45 -1.70 7.85
N LEU A 119 12.77 -0.41 7.80
CA LEU A 119 13.80 0.14 6.90
C LEU A 119 15.22 -0.03 7.46
N GLY A 120 15.37 -0.15 8.78
CA GLY A 120 16.66 -0.14 9.44
C GLY A 120 17.28 1.27 9.49
N LYS A 121 18.32 1.44 10.31
CA LYS A 121 18.91 2.77 10.59
C LYS A 121 19.45 3.44 9.33
N ASP A 122 20.12 2.69 8.46
CA ASP A 122 20.85 3.24 7.31
C ASP A 122 19.91 3.85 6.26
N ALA A 123 18.71 3.29 6.07
CA ALA A 123 17.72 3.80 5.14
C ALA A 123 16.86 4.96 5.69
N THR A 124 17.06 5.36 6.96
CA THR A 124 16.30 6.43 7.63
C THR A 124 17.07 7.74 7.82
N ILE A 125 18.35 7.78 7.41
CA ILE A 125 19.26 8.92 7.63
C ILE A 125 19.32 9.85 6.40
N GLU A 126 18.76 9.45 5.25
CA GLU A 126 18.68 10.21 4.00
C GLU A 126 17.29 10.76 3.68
#